data_AF-A0A371GC43-F1
#
_entry.id   AF-A0A371GC43-F1
#
_cell.length_a   1.000
_cell.length_b   1.000
_cell.length_c   1.000
_cell.angle_alpha   90.00
_cell.angle_beta   90.00
_cell.angle_gamma   90.00
#
_symmetry.space_group_name_H-M   'P 1'
#
loop_
_entity.id
_entity.type
_entity.pdbx_description
1 polymer ?
#
loop_
_entity_poly.entity_id
_entity_poly.type
_entity_poly.pdbx_seq_one_letter_code
_entity_poly.pdbx_strand_id
1 'polypeptide(L)'
;MDQYNYGGIPAKSDEAMNDESQLDIISSWNIAEYLPKKIQDHFVFIISQFMYIPWNYAQKQAAIKASLQNGDSCTPSINVGAAEAFESEITEYIKGQISSYFTHKLLGIVHDIGLHMKGMSRSENSQNISSGLPQLMGDVHRGDAALEFIKHVCAVLALDQSVQHEVLVLRKNLLKYVDVREFAPEAEFHDPCHSFVLSNVICSYCNDCRDLDLCRDLALLTEEWRCAVPECGQPYDREVMENALLQTVRQRERLYHLQDLVCVRCHQVKAAHLAEQCACAGSFRCKEDTCEFCEKMHVFLNIASRQKFQLLQECTSWILELKID
;
A
#
# COMPACT_ATOMS: atom_id res chain seq x y z
N MET A 1 -1.14 7.39 3.33
CA MET A 1 0.06 6.53 3.25
C MET A 1 0.84 6.91 1.99
N ASP A 2 0.18 6.87 0.84
CA ASP A 2 0.67 7.42 -0.43
C ASP A 2 -0.55 7.82 -1.29
N GLN A 3 -0.37 8.14 -2.57
CA GLN A 3 -1.44 8.55 -3.48
C GLN A 3 -2.39 7.42 -3.93
N TYR A 4 -2.07 6.16 -3.64
CA TYR A 4 -2.87 4.96 -3.97
C TYR A 4 -3.47 4.26 -2.73
N ASN A 5 -3.09 4.74 -1.54
CA ASN A 5 -3.49 4.23 -0.24
C ASN A 5 -3.92 5.41 0.65
N TYR A 6 -5.15 5.86 0.41
CA TYR A 6 -5.79 6.96 1.11
C TYR A 6 -7.29 6.75 1.28
N GLY A 7 -7.84 7.34 2.33
CA GLY A 7 -9.28 7.44 2.53
C GLY A 7 -9.62 8.79 3.13
N GLY A 8 -10.84 9.26 2.88
CA GLY A 8 -11.29 10.54 3.40
C GLY A 8 -12.75 10.82 3.11
N ILE A 9 -13.29 11.81 3.83
CA ILE A 9 -14.63 12.33 3.62
C ILE A 9 -14.46 13.71 2.98
N PRO A 10 -14.86 13.92 1.72
CA PRO A 10 -14.69 15.19 1.04
C PRO A 10 -15.56 16.26 1.72
N ALA A 11 -14.99 17.46 1.89
CA ALA A 11 -15.77 18.62 2.30
C ALA A 11 -16.70 19.02 1.14
N LYS A 12 -18.01 19.14 1.42
CA LYS A 12 -18.96 19.68 0.44
C LYS A 12 -18.67 21.18 0.25
N SER A 13 -18.61 21.66 -0.98
CA SER A 13 -18.60 23.09 -1.26
C SER A 13 -19.97 23.70 -0.94
N ASP A 14 -19.99 24.93 -0.43
CA ASP A 14 -21.18 25.66 0.05
C ASP A 14 -22.29 25.88 -1.02
N GLU A 15 -22.03 25.53 -2.29
CA GLU A 15 -23.00 25.70 -3.39
C GLU A 15 -24.00 24.54 -3.54
N ALA A 16 -23.82 23.42 -2.82
CA ALA A 16 -24.76 22.31 -2.82
C ALA A 16 -25.88 22.51 -1.79
N MET A 17 -26.73 23.53 -2.02
CA MET A 17 -28.01 23.68 -1.33
C MET A 17 -28.93 22.51 -1.69
N ASN A 18 -29.41 21.79 -0.65
CA ASN A 18 -30.50 20.80 -0.69
C ASN A 18 -30.26 19.46 -1.43
N ASP A 19 -29.25 18.69 -1.02
CA ASP A 19 -29.41 17.23 -1.07
C ASP A 19 -28.88 16.59 0.23
N GLU A 20 -29.81 16.44 1.19
CA GLU A 20 -29.66 15.44 2.24
C GLU A 20 -29.66 14.07 1.54
N SER A 21 -28.58 13.30 1.70
CA SER A 21 -28.53 11.82 1.59
C SER A 21 -27.53 11.17 0.60
N GLN A 22 -26.28 11.62 0.55
CA GLN A 22 -25.19 10.65 0.42
C GLN A 22 -23.91 11.18 1.06
N LEU A 23 -23.43 10.48 2.10
CA LEU A 23 -22.06 10.62 2.57
C LEU A 23 -21.18 9.77 1.67
N ASP A 24 -20.32 10.43 0.90
CA ASP A 24 -19.37 9.74 0.04
C ASP A 24 -18.06 9.56 0.82
N ILE A 25 -17.77 8.34 1.25
CA ILE A 25 -16.49 8.01 1.87
C ILE A 25 -15.57 7.53 0.74
N ILE A 26 -14.56 8.33 0.43
CA ILE A 26 -13.53 7.94 -0.53
C ILE A 26 -12.65 6.90 0.17
N SER A 27 -12.52 5.72 -0.44
CA SER A 27 -11.74 4.60 0.10
C SER A 27 -10.90 3.99 -1.03
N SER A 28 -9.63 4.36 -1.09
CA SER A 28 -8.68 3.90 -2.10
C SER A 28 -7.52 3.20 -1.39
N TRP A 29 -7.54 1.86 -1.37
CA TRP A 29 -6.57 1.05 -0.63
C TRP A 29 -5.98 -0.03 -1.52
N ASN A 30 -4.95 0.29 -2.30
CA ASN A 30 -4.23 -0.69 -3.12
C ASN A 30 -3.67 -1.85 -2.27
N ILE A 31 -3.24 -1.58 -1.03
CA ILE A 31 -2.79 -2.62 -0.08
C ILE A 31 -3.88 -3.67 0.21
N ALA A 32 -5.16 -3.32 0.10
CA ALA A 32 -6.25 -4.26 0.34
C ALA A 32 -6.30 -5.36 -0.73
N GLU A 33 -5.86 -5.08 -1.96
CA GLU A 33 -5.86 -6.04 -3.08
C GLU A 33 -4.93 -7.24 -2.82
N TYR A 34 -3.95 -7.07 -1.94
CA TYR A 34 -3.02 -8.13 -1.54
C TYR A 34 -3.58 -9.05 -0.45
N LEU A 35 -4.73 -8.71 0.11
CA LEU A 35 -5.48 -9.59 1.01
C LEU A 35 -6.37 -10.56 0.20
N PRO A 36 -6.62 -11.79 0.70
CA PRO A 36 -7.61 -12.69 0.12
C PRO A 36 -8.98 -12.02 -0.07
N LYS A 37 -9.61 -12.19 -1.24
CA LYS A 37 -10.88 -11.52 -1.62
C LYS A 37 -11.96 -11.56 -0.54
N LYS A 38 -12.11 -12.68 0.17
CA LYS A 38 -13.12 -12.86 1.23
C LYS A 38 -12.94 -11.94 2.43
N ILE A 39 -11.74 -11.38 2.64
CA ILE A 39 -11.42 -10.52 3.79
C ILE A 39 -11.23 -9.05 3.41
N GLN A 40 -11.16 -8.73 2.12
CA GLN A 40 -11.03 -7.35 1.63
C GLN A 40 -12.21 -6.49 2.08
N ASP A 41 -13.44 -6.99 2.02
CA ASP A 41 -14.63 -6.26 2.47
C ASP A 41 -14.56 -5.91 3.97
N HIS A 42 -14.04 -6.84 4.79
CA HIS A 42 -13.85 -6.60 6.21
C HIS A 42 -12.83 -5.49 6.46
N PHE A 43 -11.77 -5.44 5.65
CA PHE A 43 -10.74 -4.41 5.73
C PHE A 43 -11.35 -3.04 5.39
N VAL A 44 -11.97 -2.92 4.21
CA VAL A 44 -12.60 -1.67 3.74
C VAL A 44 -13.64 -1.18 4.75
N PHE A 45 -14.45 -2.10 5.29
CA PHE A 45 -15.47 -1.76 6.27
C PHE A 45 -14.88 -1.18 7.56
N ILE A 46 -13.85 -1.80 8.13
CA ILE A 46 -13.23 -1.31 9.37
C ILE A 46 -12.60 0.05 9.16
N ILE A 47 -11.87 0.24 8.06
CA ILE A 47 -11.21 1.51 7.77
C ILE A 47 -12.25 2.62 7.52
N SER A 48 -13.33 2.32 6.78
CA SER A 48 -14.44 3.26 6.59
C SER A 48 -15.10 3.66 7.91
N GLN A 49 -15.25 2.72 8.84
CA GLN A 49 -15.77 3.05 10.17
C GLN A 49 -14.81 3.89 11.01
N PHE A 50 -13.51 3.62 10.90
CA PHE A 50 -12.49 4.42 11.57
C PHE A 50 -12.49 5.88 11.11
N MET A 51 -12.84 6.13 9.85
CA MET A 51 -13.03 7.49 9.33
C MET A 51 -14.39 8.08 9.74
N TYR A 52 -15.46 7.30 9.63
CA TYR A 52 -16.83 7.79 9.82
C TYR A 52 -17.19 8.08 11.29
N ILE A 53 -16.81 7.21 12.23
CA ILE A 53 -17.21 7.35 13.63
C ILE A 53 -16.69 8.66 14.25
N PRO A 54 -15.40 9.02 14.12
CA PRO A 54 -14.89 10.29 14.64
C PRO A 54 -15.50 11.49 13.94
N TRP A 55 -15.65 11.43 12.61
CA TRP A 55 -16.27 12.50 11.82
C TRP A 55 -17.72 12.78 12.25
N ASN A 56 -18.52 11.74 12.43
CA ASN A 56 -19.91 11.86 12.88
C ASN A 56 -20.00 12.40 14.32
N TYR A 57 -19.08 12.00 15.19
CA TYR A 57 -18.98 12.54 16.55
C TYR A 57 -18.62 14.03 16.53
N ALA A 58 -17.62 14.42 15.75
CA ALA A 58 -17.19 15.80 15.61
C ALA A 58 -18.32 16.70 15.07
N GLN A 59 -19.06 16.25 14.04
CA GLN A 59 -20.24 16.95 13.52
C GLN A 59 -21.30 17.19 14.60
N LYS A 60 -21.64 16.16 15.38
CA LYS A 60 -22.62 16.29 16.47
C LYS A 60 -22.16 17.26 17.54
N GLN A 61 -20.90 17.20 17.94
CA GLN A 61 -20.37 18.11 18.96
C GLN A 61 -20.28 19.55 18.47
N ALA A 62 -19.92 19.76 17.20
CA ALA A 62 -19.94 21.09 16.58
C ALA A 62 -21.37 21.68 16.57
N ALA A 63 -22.38 20.88 16.20
CA ALA A 63 -23.77 21.30 16.22
C ALA A 63 -24.28 21.64 17.63
N ILE A 64 -23.91 20.85 18.65
CA ILE A 64 -24.23 21.14 20.06
C ILE A 64 -23.60 22.47 20.49
N LYS A 65 -22.31 22.68 20.20
CA LYS A 65 -21.60 23.93 20.56
C LYS A 65 -22.19 25.15 19.85
N ALA A 66 -22.57 25.01 18.58
CA ALA A 66 -23.25 26.07 17.84
C ALA A 66 -24.63 26.43 18.45
N SER A 67 -25.40 25.43 18.90
CA SER A 67 -26.71 25.66 19.54
C SER A 67 -26.62 26.40 20.89
N LEU A 68 -25.51 26.24 21.62
CA LEU A 68 -25.26 26.88 22.91
C LEU A 68 -24.78 28.34 22.78
N GLN A 69 -24.27 28.75 21.61
CA GLN A 69 -23.74 30.09 21.34
C GLN A 69 -24.80 31.08 20.80
N ASN A 70 -26.09 30.75 20.86
CA ASN A 70 -27.20 31.64 20.49
C ASN A 70 -27.42 32.79 21.50
N GLY A 71 -26.41 33.65 21.63
CA GLY A 71 -26.40 34.88 22.41
C GLY A 71 -25.42 35.88 21.80
N ASP A 72 -25.86 36.53 20.72
CA ASP A 72 -25.44 37.87 20.27
C ASP A 72 -23.92 38.15 20.20
N SER A 73 -23.24 37.65 19.17
CA SER A 73 -22.06 38.34 18.62
C SER A 73 -21.81 37.95 17.17
N CYS A 74 -21.90 38.94 16.27
CA CYS A 74 -21.38 38.84 14.91
C CYS A 74 -19.90 38.45 14.96
N THR A 75 -19.53 37.41 14.18
CA THR A 75 -18.22 36.74 14.09
C THR A 75 -17.75 35.95 15.34
N PRO A 76 -17.88 34.60 15.35
CA PRO A 76 -17.18 33.79 16.34
C PRO A 76 -15.70 33.75 15.94
N SER A 77 -14.87 34.57 16.58
CA SER A 77 -13.43 34.34 16.54
C SER A 77 -13.15 33.09 17.36
N ILE A 78 -13.01 31.94 16.69
CA ILE A 78 -12.56 30.70 17.33
C ILE A 78 -11.18 31.01 17.92
N ASN A 79 -11.10 31.11 19.24
CA ASN A 79 -9.80 31.25 19.89
C ASN A 79 -9.04 29.93 19.75
N VAL A 80 -7.71 30.01 19.62
CA VAL A 80 -6.84 28.85 19.40
C VAL A 80 -7.07 27.78 20.48
N GLY A 81 -7.26 28.19 21.74
CA GLY A 81 -7.52 27.27 22.85
C GLY A 81 -8.84 26.49 22.76
N ALA A 82 -9.91 27.05 22.19
CA ALA A 82 -11.17 26.30 22.01
C ALA A 82 -11.06 25.29 20.87
N ALA A 83 -10.28 25.58 19.83
CA ALA A 83 -9.98 24.62 18.77
C ALA A 83 -9.13 23.47 19.31
N GLU A 84 -8.05 23.76 20.05
CA GLU A 84 -7.21 22.74 20.69
C GLU A 84 -7.99 21.87 21.68
N ALA A 85 -8.87 22.47 22.50
CA ALA A 85 -9.71 21.72 23.42
C ALA A 85 -10.70 20.80 22.68
N PHE A 86 -11.22 21.23 21.54
CA PHE A 86 -12.11 20.41 20.71
C PHE A 86 -11.37 19.26 20.03
N GLU A 87 -10.19 19.50 19.48
CA GLU A 87 -9.33 18.46 18.92
C GLU A 87 -8.93 17.43 19.98
N SER A 88 -8.61 17.88 21.20
CA SER A 88 -8.30 17.00 22.32
C SER A 88 -9.51 16.15 22.75
N GLU A 89 -10.71 16.74 22.79
CA GLU A 89 -11.96 16.03 23.08
C GLU A 89 -12.24 14.93 22.03
N ILE A 90 -12.07 15.25 20.75
CA ILE A 90 -12.24 14.27 19.66
C ILE A 90 -11.19 13.17 19.77
N THR A 91 -9.92 13.53 20.00
CA THR A 91 -8.82 12.57 20.13
C THR A 91 -9.11 11.57 21.26
N GLU A 92 -9.53 12.04 22.42
CA GLU A 92 -9.85 11.18 23.57
C GLU A 92 -11.03 10.24 23.27
N TYR A 93 -12.03 10.73 22.53
CA TYR A 93 -13.13 9.89 22.05
C TYR A 93 -12.63 8.77 21.12
N ILE A 94 -11.74 9.08 20.16
CA ILE A 94 -11.18 8.07 19.23
C ILE A 94 -10.39 7.02 20.01
N LYS A 95 -9.55 7.43 20.96
CA LYS A 95 -8.80 6.52 21.84
C LYS A 95 -9.71 5.54 22.57
N GLY A 96 -10.82 6.05 23.10
CA GLY A 96 -11.86 5.25 23.73
C GLY A 96 -12.52 4.26 22.75
N GLN A 97 -12.83 4.68 21.52
CA GLN A 97 -13.38 3.80 20.48
C GLN A 97 -12.39 2.70 20.06
N ILE A 98 -11.10 3.00 19.95
CA ILE A 98 -10.07 2.00 19.61
C ILE A 98 -10.01 0.93 20.71
N SER A 99 -9.90 1.36 21.97
CA SER A 99 -9.76 0.48 23.12
C SER A 99 -10.98 -0.40 23.38
N SER A 100 -12.16 0.03 22.93
CA SER A 100 -13.43 -0.69 23.12
C SER A 100 -13.96 -1.26 21.80
N TYR A 101 -14.72 -0.46 21.05
CA TYR A 101 -15.43 -0.86 19.83
C TYR A 101 -14.54 -1.57 18.81
N PHE A 102 -13.44 -0.95 18.39
CA PHE A 102 -12.57 -1.53 17.36
C PHE A 102 -11.82 -2.75 17.87
N THR A 103 -11.36 -2.75 19.13
CA THR A 103 -10.71 -3.93 19.73
C THR A 103 -11.64 -5.15 19.70
N HIS A 104 -12.87 -5.02 20.20
CA HIS A 104 -13.82 -6.13 20.19
C HIS A 104 -14.19 -6.58 18.77
N LYS A 105 -14.41 -5.62 17.87
CA LYS A 105 -14.80 -5.90 16.50
C LYS A 105 -13.71 -6.59 15.70
N LEU A 106 -12.47 -6.11 15.80
CA LEU A 106 -11.33 -6.70 15.11
C LEU A 106 -11.00 -8.09 15.63
N LEU A 107 -11.10 -8.34 16.95
CA LEU A 107 -10.96 -9.68 17.50
C LEU A 107 -12.01 -10.65 16.92
N GLY A 108 -13.26 -10.20 16.78
CA GLY A 108 -14.32 -11.00 16.14
C GLY A 108 -14.01 -11.32 14.68
N ILE A 109 -13.62 -10.32 13.89
CA ILE A 109 -13.26 -10.51 12.48
C ILE A 109 -12.05 -11.45 12.34
N VAL A 110 -10.99 -11.23 13.12
CA VAL A 110 -9.78 -12.06 13.11
C VAL A 110 -10.10 -13.52 13.47
N HIS A 111 -10.96 -13.73 14.46
CA HIS A 111 -11.46 -15.06 14.81
C HIS A 111 -12.19 -15.73 13.65
N ASP A 112 -13.11 -15.02 13.01
CA ASP A 112 -13.91 -15.55 11.91
C ASP A 112 -13.01 -15.88 10.70
N ILE A 113 -12.04 -15.03 10.39
CA ILE A 113 -11.02 -15.30 9.36
C ILE A 113 -10.24 -16.57 9.69
N GLY A 114 -9.77 -16.70 10.94
CA GLY A 114 -9.03 -17.87 11.40
C GLY A 114 -9.81 -19.17 11.30
N LEU A 115 -11.12 -19.15 11.58
CA LEU A 115 -12.00 -20.32 11.45
C LEU A 115 -12.27 -20.69 9.99
N HIS A 116 -12.67 -19.72 9.17
CA HIS A 116 -13.12 -19.98 7.80
C HIS A 116 -11.97 -20.32 6.84
N MET A 117 -10.75 -19.83 7.10
CA MET A 117 -9.60 -20.08 6.23
C MET A 117 -8.85 -21.38 6.58
N LYS A 118 -8.77 -21.77 7.87
CA LYS A 118 -8.17 -23.06 8.27
C LYS A 118 -8.98 -24.28 7.78
N GLY A 119 -10.28 -24.12 7.55
CA GLY A 119 -11.13 -25.17 6.97
C GLY A 119 -10.86 -25.43 5.48
N MET A 120 -10.37 -24.43 4.74
CA MET A 120 -10.21 -24.50 3.28
C MET A 120 -8.91 -25.18 2.85
N SER A 121 -7.83 -25.03 3.63
CA SER A 121 -6.52 -25.65 3.34
C SER A 121 -6.54 -27.18 3.35
N ARG A 122 -7.65 -27.82 3.75
CA ARG A 122 -7.84 -29.28 3.72
C ARG A 122 -8.67 -29.79 2.53
N SER A 123 -9.31 -28.91 1.76
CA SER A 123 -10.36 -29.32 0.80
C SER A 123 -10.06 -29.02 -0.67
N GLU A 124 -9.03 -28.27 -1.02
CA GLU A 124 -8.76 -27.88 -2.42
C GLU A 124 -7.44 -28.44 -2.92
N ASN A 125 -7.48 -29.72 -3.27
CA ASN A 125 -6.51 -30.33 -4.17
C ASN A 125 -7.25 -30.69 -5.47
N SER A 126 -7.82 -29.71 -6.19
CA SER A 126 -8.43 -29.85 -7.52
C SER A 126 -8.75 -28.49 -8.18
N GLN A 127 -7.92 -28.10 -9.15
CA GLN A 127 -8.25 -27.42 -10.42
C GLN A 127 -9.13 -26.13 -10.44
N ASN A 128 -8.43 -24.99 -10.59
CA ASN A 128 -8.54 -23.97 -11.65
C ASN A 128 -9.87 -23.25 -12.01
N ILE A 129 -9.71 -21.91 -12.17
CA ILE A 129 -10.52 -20.89 -12.87
C ILE A 129 -11.56 -20.13 -12.02
N SER A 130 -11.24 -18.89 -11.59
CA SER A 130 -11.89 -17.67 -12.11
C SER A 130 -11.39 -16.35 -11.46
N SER A 131 -11.14 -15.38 -12.33
CA SER A 131 -11.15 -13.91 -12.13
C SER A 131 -9.91 -13.23 -11.53
N GLY A 132 -8.95 -12.89 -12.40
CA GLY A 132 -8.62 -11.48 -12.63
C GLY A 132 -7.22 -10.98 -12.24
N LEU A 133 -6.39 -11.77 -11.58
CA LEU A 133 -5.00 -11.37 -11.31
C LEU A 133 -4.10 -12.61 -11.42
N PRO A 134 -3.06 -12.62 -12.29
CA PRO A 134 -2.02 -13.63 -12.21
C PRO A 134 -1.41 -13.54 -10.81
N GLN A 135 -1.39 -14.65 -10.08
CA GLN A 135 -0.78 -14.79 -8.75
C GLN A 135 0.57 -14.06 -8.76
N LEU A 136 0.58 -12.89 -8.12
CA LEU A 136 1.76 -12.07 -7.89
C LEU A 136 2.66 -12.87 -6.96
N MET A 137 3.58 -13.61 -7.56
CA MET A 137 4.68 -14.30 -6.91
C MET A 137 4.28 -15.54 -6.10
N GLY A 138 5.06 -16.60 -6.31
CA GLY A 138 4.90 -17.87 -5.62
C GLY A 138 5.05 -17.75 -4.10
N ASP A 139 4.30 -18.59 -3.39
CA ASP A 139 4.61 -19.10 -2.05
C ASP A 139 4.74 -18.09 -0.88
N VAL A 140 4.22 -16.86 -0.99
CA VAL A 140 4.15 -15.91 0.17
C VAL A 140 2.78 -15.91 0.86
N HIS A 141 1.78 -16.62 0.33
CA HIS A 141 0.52 -16.89 1.05
C HIS A 141 0.63 -18.05 2.06
N ARG A 142 1.85 -18.39 2.51
CA ARG A 142 2.09 -19.27 3.65
C ARG A 142 1.96 -18.57 5.01
N GLY A 143 1.48 -17.32 5.02
CA GLY A 143 1.07 -16.60 6.24
C GLY A 143 -0.39 -16.83 6.58
N ASP A 144 -0.72 -16.86 7.87
CA ASP A 144 -2.11 -16.87 8.35
C ASP A 144 -2.84 -15.63 7.78
N ALA A 145 -3.93 -15.84 7.03
CA ALA A 145 -4.74 -14.74 6.46
C ALA A 145 -5.18 -13.74 7.54
N ALA A 146 -5.36 -14.23 8.78
CA ALA A 146 -5.66 -13.39 9.92
C ALA A 146 -4.48 -12.46 10.29
N LEU A 147 -3.24 -12.95 10.22
CA LEU A 147 -2.04 -12.16 10.48
C LEU A 147 -1.88 -11.04 9.45
N GLU A 148 -2.02 -11.36 8.16
CA GLU A 148 -1.95 -10.34 7.11
C GLU A 148 -3.03 -9.28 7.27
N PHE A 149 -4.26 -9.68 7.56
CA PHE A 149 -5.34 -8.75 7.89
C PHE A 149 -4.98 -7.79 9.05
N ILE A 150 -4.43 -8.34 10.14
CA ILE A 150 -4.00 -7.54 11.31
C ILE A 150 -2.95 -6.51 10.90
N LYS A 151 -1.93 -6.91 10.14
CA LYS A 151 -0.86 -6.01 9.70
C LYS A 151 -1.41 -4.84 8.89
N HIS A 152 -2.26 -5.12 7.91
CA HIS A 152 -2.82 -4.11 7.01
C HIS A 152 -3.70 -3.12 7.76
N VAL A 153 -4.64 -3.61 8.60
CA VAL A 153 -5.52 -2.72 9.37
C VAL A 153 -4.69 -1.86 10.32
N CYS A 154 -3.78 -2.45 11.10
CA CYS A 154 -2.98 -1.70 12.07
C CYS A 154 -2.07 -0.67 11.39
N ALA A 155 -1.53 -0.98 10.21
CA ALA A 155 -0.72 -0.03 9.44
C ALA A 155 -1.52 1.22 9.05
N VAL A 156 -2.78 1.05 8.63
CA VAL A 156 -3.66 2.18 8.30
C VAL A 156 -4.10 2.95 9.53
N LEU A 157 -4.49 2.27 10.61
CA LEU A 157 -4.90 2.94 11.85
C LEU A 157 -3.75 3.76 12.46
N ALA A 158 -2.51 3.28 12.34
CA ALA A 158 -1.31 3.98 12.83
C ALA A 158 -0.92 5.22 12.01
N LEU A 159 -1.62 5.52 10.91
CA LEU A 159 -1.42 6.79 10.18
C LEU A 159 -1.85 8.00 11.01
N ASP A 160 -2.80 7.83 11.92
CA ASP A 160 -3.18 8.86 12.89
C ASP A 160 -2.25 8.82 14.11
N GLN A 161 -1.34 9.77 14.18
CA GLN A 161 -0.35 9.85 15.26
C GLN A 161 -0.96 10.17 16.63
N SER A 162 -2.17 10.71 16.67
CA SER A 162 -2.82 11.07 17.94
C SER A 162 -3.24 9.83 18.76
N VAL A 163 -3.39 8.67 18.10
CA VAL A 163 -3.88 7.40 18.67
C VAL A 163 -2.88 6.26 18.56
N GLN A 164 -1.63 6.57 18.24
CA GLN A 164 -0.60 5.56 17.95
C GLN A 164 -0.42 4.56 19.11
N HIS A 165 -0.49 5.02 20.35
CA HIS A 165 -0.36 4.17 21.53
C HIS A 165 -1.51 3.15 21.64
N GLU A 166 -2.75 3.59 21.44
CA GLU A 166 -3.94 2.73 21.47
C GLU A 166 -3.90 1.69 20.35
N VAL A 167 -3.44 2.10 19.16
CA VAL A 167 -3.24 1.18 18.02
C VAL A 167 -2.16 0.13 18.32
N LEU A 168 -1.07 0.49 19.01
CA LEU A 168 -0.05 -0.48 19.43
C LEU A 168 -0.60 -1.51 20.43
N VAL A 169 -1.39 -1.07 21.41
CA VAL A 169 -2.06 -1.98 22.35
C VAL A 169 -3.04 -2.91 21.63
N LEU A 170 -3.85 -2.37 20.71
CA LEU A 170 -4.74 -3.14 19.85
C LEU A 170 -3.96 -4.20 19.05
N ARG A 171 -2.89 -3.79 18.34
CA ARG A 171 -2.04 -4.68 17.56
C ARG A 171 -1.48 -5.82 18.41
N LYS A 172 -0.97 -5.51 19.60
CA LYS A 172 -0.46 -6.51 20.56
C LYS A 172 -1.54 -7.52 20.95
N ASN A 173 -2.76 -7.05 21.23
CA ASN A 173 -3.88 -7.93 21.58
C ASN A 173 -4.27 -8.84 20.42
N LEU A 174 -4.31 -8.32 19.19
CA LEU A 174 -4.61 -9.09 17.98
C LEU A 174 -3.52 -10.12 17.67
N LEU A 175 -2.23 -9.74 17.77
CA LEU A 175 -1.11 -10.67 17.55
C LEU A 175 -1.07 -11.81 18.57
N LYS A 176 -1.37 -11.50 19.85
CA LYS A 176 -1.51 -12.52 20.89
C LYS A 176 -2.61 -13.54 20.56
N TYR A 177 -3.66 -13.11 19.87
CA TYR A 177 -4.76 -13.98 19.48
C TYR A 177 -4.36 -15.01 18.40
N VAL A 178 -3.48 -14.62 17.47
CA VAL A 178 -2.93 -15.48 16.42
C VAL A 178 -1.62 -16.18 16.83
N ASP A 179 -1.24 -16.11 18.11
CA ASP A 179 -0.01 -16.67 18.69
C ASP A 179 1.30 -16.18 18.01
N VAL A 180 1.32 -14.92 17.60
CA VAL A 180 2.50 -14.27 17.00
C VAL A 180 3.07 -13.24 17.98
N ARG A 181 4.40 -13.21 18.10
CA ARG A 181 5.10 -12.24 18.96
C ARG A 181 5.13 -10.86 18.29
N GLU A 182 4.98 -9.81 19.09
CA GLU A 182 4.90 -8.42 18.63
C GLU A 182 6.08 -7.97 17.76
N PHE A 183 7.29 -8.43 18.08
CA PHE A 183 8.54 -8.10 17.39
C PHE A 183 9.07 -9.26 16.53
N ALA A 184 8.23 -10.23 16.19
CA ALA A 184 8.62 -11.27 15.25
C ALA A 184 8.76 -10.66 13.85
N PRO A 185 9.73 -11.09 13.03
CA PRO A 185 9.87 -10.59 11.67
C PRO A 185 8.60 -10.84 10.86
N GLU A 186 7.90 -11.96 11.08
CA GLU A 186 6.62 -12.23 10.44
C GLU A 186 5.48 -11.32 10.91
N ALA A 187 5.63 -10.54 11.99
CA ALA A 187 4.61 -9.58 12.44
C ALA A 187 4.80 -8.18 11.82
N GLU A 188 5.99 -7.89 11.29
CA GLU A 188 6.29 -6.58 10.69
C GLU A 188 5.39 -6.36 9.46
N PHE A 189 4.89 -5.12 9.32
CA PHE A 189 4.16 -4.73 8.13
C PHE A 189 5.18 -4.26 7.09
N HIS A 190 5.23 -4.96 5.98
CA HIS A 190 5.92 -4.51 4.78
C HIS A 190 4.87 -4.17 3.74
N ASP A 191 4.99 -3.00 3.11
CA ASP A 191 4.10 -2.60 2.03
C ASP A 191 4.20 -3.62 0.88
N PRO A 192 3.16 -4.43 0.62
CA PRO A 192 3.21 -5.44 -0.42
C PRO A 192 3.16 -4.81 -1.81
N CYS A 193 2.74 -3.55 -1.91
CA CYS A 193 2.63 -2.83 -3.16
C CYS A 193 4.03 -2.46 -3.68
N HIS A 194 4.59 -3.29 -4.55
CA HIS A 194 5.74 -2.85 -5.35
C HIS A 194 5.29 -1.65 -6.20
N SER A 195 6.16 -0.64 -6.33
CA SER A 195 5.93 0.49 -7.23
C SER A 195 7.00 0.43 -8.31
N PHE A 196 6.56 0.51 -9.56
CA PHE A 196 7.45 0.78 -10.66
C PHE A 196 6.82 1.86 -11.53
N VAL A 197 7.44 3.03 -11.53
CA VAL A 197 6.99 4.19 -12.28
C VAL A 197 7.78 4.29 -13.58
N LEU A 198 7.07 4.20 -14.70
CA LEU A 198 7.60 4.54 -16.00
C LEU A 198 7.41 6.05 -16.22
N SER A 199 8.50 6.79 -16.16
CA SER A 199 8.47 8.26 -16.22
C SER A 199 8.34 8.81 -17.64
N ASN A 200 7.77 10.02 -17.74
CA ASN A 200 7.70 10.83 -18.96
C ASN A 200 7.02 10.13 -20.15
N VAL A 201 5.90 9.46 -19.90
CA VAL A 201 5.11 8.83 -20.97
C VAL A 201 4.26 9.91 -21.65
N ILE A 202 4.53 10.13 -22.93
CA ILE A 202 3.89 11.17 -23.73
C ILE A 202 2.80 10.57 -24.61
N CYS A 203 1.59 11.10 -24.53
CA CYS A 203 0.50 10.73 -25.42
C CYS A 203 0.75 11.27 -26.83
N SER A 204 0.71 10.39 -27.85
CA SER A 204 0.93 10.77 -29.25
C SER A 204 -0.16 11.67 -29.85
N TYR A 205 -1.32 11.79 -29.21
CA TYR A 205 -2.43 12.60 -29.66
C TYR A 205 -2.49 13.97 -28.98
N CYS A 206 -2.63 14.02 -27.66
CA CYS A 206 -2.78 15.27 -26.91
C CYS A 206 -1.47 15.85 -26.36
N ASN A 207 -0.34 15.13 -26.50
CA ASN A 207 0.96 15.47 -25.91
C ASN A 207 0.97 15.62 -24.38
N ASP A 208 -0.05 15.08 -23.71
CA ASP A 208 -0.03 14.96 -22.26
C ASP A 208 1.16 14.08 -21.84
N CYS A 209 1.94 14.57 -20.89
CA CYS A 209 3.12 13.91 -20.37
C CYS A 209 2.86 13.53 -18.92
N ARG A 210 2.86 12.24 -18.62
CA ARG A 210 2.64 11.75 -17.27
C ARG A 210 3.51 10.55 -16.95
N ASP A 211 3.68 10.33 -15.67
CA ASP A 211 4.30 9.13 -15.13
C ASP A 211 3.25 8.03 -14.97
N LEU A 212 3.60 6.79 -15.28
CA LEU A 212 2.72 5.62 -15.17
C LEU A 212 3.24 4.65 -14.10
N ASP A 213 2.51 4.47 -12.99
CA ASP A 213 2.82 3.40 -12.02
C ASP A 213 2.23 2.07 -12.50
N LEU A 214 3.07 1.21 -13.05
CA LEU A 214 2.66 -0.04 -13.68
C LEU A 214 2.20 -1.11 -12.69
N CYS A 215 2.47 -0.93 -11.40
CA CYS A 215 2.13 -1.90 -10.37
C CYS A 215 0.89 -1.48 -9.56
N ARG A 216 0.68 -0.18 -9.38
CA ARG A 216 -0.38 0.35 -8.50
C ARG A 216 -1.58 0.93 -9.26
N ASP A 217 -1.41 1.41 -10.49
CA ASP A 217 -2.51 1.98 -11.27
C ASP A 217 -3.43 0.87 -11.81
N LEU A 218 -4.65 0.79 -11.26
CA LEU A 218 -5.66 -0.20 -11.65
C LEU A 218 -6.03 -0.10 -13.14
N ALA A 219 -6.02 1.10 -13.73
CA ALA A 219 -6.31 1.27 -15.15
C ALA A 219 -5.26 0.59 -16.04
N LEU A 220 -4.01 0.54 -15.54
CA LEU A 220 -2.88 -0.09 -16.22
C LEU A 220 -2.76 -1.58 -15.92
N LEU A 221 -3.61 -2.17 -15.07
CA LEU A 221 -3.63 -3.62 -14.88
C LEU A 221 -4.15 -4.37 -16.10
N THR A 222 -4.94 -3.70 -16.94
CA THR A 222 -5.36 -4.22 -18.23
C THR A 222 -4.28 -4.05 -19.30
N GLU A 223 -4.39 -4.80 -20.40
CA GLU A 223 -3.46 -4.70 -21.55
C GLU A 223 -3.63 -3.38 -22.34
N GLU A 224 -4.69 -2.61 -22.07
CA GLU A 224 -5.01 -1.38 -22.81
C GLU A 224 -4.66 -0.13 -22.02
N TRP A 225 -3.39 0.26 -22.08
CA TRP A 225 -2.93 1.50 -21.46
C TRP A 225 -3.40 2.69 -22.27
N ARG A 226 -4.14 3.60 -21.63
CA ARG A 226 -4.75 4.76 -22.29
C ARG A 226 -4.35 6.06 -21.61
N CYS A 227 -4.32 7.12 -22.41
CA CYS A 227 -4.17 8.48 -21.91
C CYS A 227 -5.28 8.78 -20.88
N ALA A 228 -4.90 9.29 -19.71
CA ALA A 228 -5.81 9.58 -18.62
C ALA A 228 -6.62 10.88 -18.82
N VAL A 229 -6.29 11.68 -19.84
CA VAL A 229 -7.06 12.87 -20.20
C VAL A 229 -8.46 12.41 -20.67
N PRO A 230 -9.56 12.83 -20.00
CA PRO A 230 -10.91 12.32 -20.26
C PRO A 230 -11.36 12.45 -21.73
N GLU A 231 -10.99 13.55 -22.38
CA GLU A 231 -11.34 13.83 -23.77
C GLU A 231 -10.42 13.14 -24.79
N CYS A 232 -9.33 12.51 -24.35
CA CYS A 232 -8.35 11.88 -25.23
C CYS A 232 -8.56 10.36 -25.30
N GLY A 233 -8.38 9.64 -24.18
CA GLY A 233 -8.52 8.18 -24.10
C GLY A 233 -7.66 7.37 -25.09
N GLN A 234 -6.70 8.01 -25.78
CA GLN A 234 -5.90 7.40 -26.83
C GLN A 234 -5.04 6.28 -26.23
N PRO A 235 -5.04 5.07 -26.83
CA PRO A 235 -4.17 4.00 -26.36
C PRO A 235 -2.70 4.34 -26.61
N TYR A 236 -1.86 4.07 -25.62
CA TYR A 236 -0.41 4.18 -25.77
C TYR A 236 0.12 3.07 -26.68
N ASP A 237 1.19 3.38 -27.42
CA ASP A 237 1.85 2.42 -28.29
C ASP A 237 2.60 1.38 -27.46
N ARG A 238 2.09 0.15 -27.46
CA ARG A 238 2.63 -0.96 -26.67
C ARG A 238 4.08 -1.30 -27.00
N GLU A 239 4.51 -1.17 -28.24
CA GLU A 239 5.89 -1.46 -28.65
C GLU A 239 6.85 -0.41 -28.07
N VAL A 240 6.45 0.86 -28.09
CA VAL A 240 7.22 1.95 -27.48
C VAL A 240 7.33 1.76 -25.97
N MET A 241 6.23 1.36 -25.33
CA MET A 241 6.19 1.09 -23.89
C MET A 241 7.06 -0.10 -23.49
N GLU A 242 6.96 -1.21 -24.23
CA GLU A 242 7.81 -2.39 -24.00
C GLU A 242 9.29 -2.06 -24.19
N ASN A 243 9.64 -1.31 -25.24
CA ASN A 243 11.02 -0.87 -25.47
C ASN A 243 11.53 0.03 -24.33
N ALA A 244 10.73 0.96 -23.81
CA ALA A 244 11.12 1.79 -22.67
C ALA A 244 11.41 0.95 -21.41
N LEU A 245 10.61 -0.08 -21.15
CA LEU A 245 10.85 -1.03 -20.07
C LEU A 245 12.10 -1.87 -20.30
N LEU A 246 12.32 -2.35 -21.52
CA LEU A 246 13.53 -3.07 -21.91
C LEU A 246 14.80 -2.23 -21.68
N GLN A 247 14.79 -0.96 -22.08
CA GLN A 247 15.91 -0.06 -21.82
C GLN A 247 16.17 0.10 -20.32
N THR A 248 15.12 0.22 -19.52
CA THR A 248 15.23 0.31 -18.06
C THR A 248 15.85 -0.95 -17.46
N VAL A 249 15.37 -2.14 -17.87
CA VAL A 249 15.90 -3.44 -17.45
C VAL A 249 17.38 -3.60 -17.82
N ARG A 250 17.76 -3.26 -19.04
CA ARG A 250 19.16 -3.34 -19.49
C ARG A 250 20.06 -2.34 -18.79
N GLN A 251 19.58 -1.13 -18.55
CA GLN A 251 20.32 -0.14 -17.77
C GLN A 251 20.51 -0.63 -16.33
N ARG A 252 19.50 -1.28 -15.74
CA ARG A 252 19.54 -1.83 -14.39
C ARG A 252 20.56 -2.98 -14.26
N GLU A 253 20.54 -3.92 -15.21
CA GLU A 253 21.52 -5.00 -15.34
C GLU A 253 22.95 -4.44 -15.44
N ARG A 254 23.14 -3.43 -16.29
CA ARG A 254 24.44 -2.76 -16.44
C ARG A 254 24.92 -2.14 -15.12
N LEU A 255 24.05 -1.41 -14.43
CA LEU A 255 24.39 -0.76 -13.16
C LEU A 255 24.74 -1.79 -12.08
N TYR A 256 24.09 -2.95 -12.06
CA TYR A 256 24.44 -4.02 -11.13
C TYR A 256 25.85 -4.58 -11.38
N HIS A 257 26.25 -4.74 -12.64
CA HIS A 257 27.61 -5.18 -12.98
C HIS A 257 28.68 -4.10 -12.74
N LEU A 258 28.32 -2.82 -12.87
CA LEU A 258 29.22 -1.68 -12.68
C LEU A 258 29.21 -1.13 -11.25
N GLN A 259 28.48 -1.75 -10.33
CA GLN A 259 28.33 -1.25 -8.98
C GLN A 259 29.66 -1.22 -8.20
N ASP A 260 29.71 -0.33 -7.21
CA ASP A 260 30.82 -0.27 -6.30
C ASP A 260 30.87 -1.48 -5.35
N LEU A 261 32.08 -1.79 -4.89
CA LEU A 261 32.27 -2.70 -3.77
C LEU A 261 32.44 -1.89 -2.48
N VAL A 262 31.83 -2.36 -1.39
CA VAL A 262 31.90 -1.74 -0.06
C VAL A 262 32.57 -2.66 0.94
N CYS A 263 33.38 -2.08 1.82
CA CYS A 263 34.03 -2.83 2.88
C CYS A 263 33.00 -3.25 3.95
N VAL A 264 33.01 -4.52 4.35
CA VAL A 264 32.08 -5.05 5.37
C VAL A 264 32.30 -4.41 6.74
N ARG A 265 33.54 -4.03 7.09
CA ARG A 265 33.89 -3.48 8.41
C ARG A 265 33.69 -1.97 8.55
N CYS A 266 34.25 -1.17 7.63
CA CYS A 266 34.24 0.29 7.73
C CYS A 266 33.25 0.98 6.77
N HIS A 267 32.52 0.21 5.95
CA HIS A 267 31.53 0.69 4.99
C HIS A 267 32.05 1.68 3.93
N GLN A 268 33.37 1.80 3.78
CA GLN A 268 33.99 2.62 2.73
C GLN A 268 33.95 1.91 1.37
N VAL A 269 33.80 2.70 0.30
CA VAL A 269 33.85 2.23 -1.08
C VAL A 269 35.28 1.85 -1.47
N LYS A 270 35.42 0.76 -2.23
CA LYS A 270 36.70 0.28 -2.74
C LYS A 270 37.28 1.28 -3.75
N ALA A 271 38.36 1.94 -3.36
CA ALA A 271 38.99 2.97 -4.17
C ALA A 271 39.91 2.44 -5.30
N ALA A 272 40.48 1.24 -5.15
CA ALA A 272 41.48 0.70 -6.08
C ALA A 272 41.05 -0.66 -6.64
N HIS A 273 41.17 -0.87 -7.95
CA HIS A 273 40.68 -2.08 -8.64
C HIS A 273 41.33 -3.39 -8.14
N LEU A 274 42.67 -3.38 -7.97
CA LEU A 274 43.46 -4.58 -7.62
C LEU A 274 43.51 -4.87 -6.11
N ALA A 275 42.92 -4.02 -5.26
CA ALA A 275 42.95 -4.25 -3.82
C ALA A 275 42.01 -5.40 -3.43
N GLU A 276 42.56 -6.50 -2.95
CA GLU A 276 41.78 -7.63 -2.45
C GLU A 276 41.14 -7.34 -1.07
N GLN A 277 41.77 -6.49 -0.28
CA GLN A 277 41.34 -6.14 1.07
C GLN A 277 41.32 -4.62 1.28
N CYS A 278 40.45 -4.15 2.16
CA CYS A 278 40.40 -2.76 2.58
C CYS A 278 41.61 -2.42 3.47
N ALA A 279 41.96 -1.13 3.57
CA ALA A 279 42.98 -0.65 4.50
C ALA A 279 42.71 -1.03 5.98
N CYS A 280 41.45 -1.28 6.35
CA CYS A 280 41.06 -1.81 7.67
C CYS A 280 41.13 -3.35 7.79
N ALA A 281 41.74 -4.02 6.80
CA ALA A 281 41.76 -5.49 6.64
C ALA A 281 40.36 -6.13 6.53
N GLY A 282 39.34 -5.36 6.17
CA GLY A 282 38.01 -5.87 5.87
C GLY A 282 37.91 -6.41 4.45
N SER A 283 37.09 -7.44 4.24
CA SER A 283 36.70 -7.90 2.91
C SER A 283 35.72 -6.93 2.26
N PHE A 284 35.68 -6.97 0.93
CA PHE A 284 34.73 -6.21 0.13
C PHE A 284 33.55 -7.09 -0.27
N ARG A 285 32.37 -6.49 -0.36
CA ARG A 285 31.15 -7.08 -0.93
C ARG A 285 30.52 -6.11 -1.93
N CYS A 286 29.64 -6.61 -2.80
CA CYS A 286 28.80 -5.75 -3.63
C CYS A 286 27.96 -4.81 -2.75
N LYS A 287 27.76 -3.58 -3.22
CA LYS A 287 26.92 -2.59 -2.52
C LYS A 287 25.47 -3.08 -2.44
N GLU A 288 24.98 -3.63 -3.54
CA GLU A 288 23.72 -4.35 -3.67
C GLU A 288 24.03 -5.83 -3.86
N ASP A 289 23.40 -6.68 -3.05
CA ASP A 289 23.57 -8.12 -3.18
C ASP A 289 22.69 -8.72 -4.28
N THR A 290 22.98 -9.97 -4.63
CA THR A 290 22.27 -10.70 -5.69
C THR A 290 20.79 -10.89 -5.37
N CYS A 291 20.42 -11.08 -4.10
CA CYS A 291 19.03 -11.32 -3.71
C CYS A 291 18.19 -10.06 -3.94
N GLU A 292 18.67 -8.91 -3.47
CA GLU A 292 18.03 -7.60 -3.67
C GLU A 292 17.90 -7.26 -5.16
N PHE A 293 18.93 -7.56 -5.97
CA PHE A 293 18.86 -7.40 -7.42
C PHE A 293 17.79 -8.29 -8.05
N CYS A 294 17.78 -9.59 -7.71
CA CYS A 294 16.81 -10.54 -8.23
C CYS A 294 15.38 -10.16 -7.86
N GLU A 295 15.10 -9.77 -6.61
CA GLU A 295 13.78 -9.32 -6.17
C GLU A 295 13.27 -8.15 -7.02
N LYS A 296 14.11 -7.15 -7.27
CA LYS A 296 13.77 -6.01 -8.13
C LYS A 296 13.54 -6.44 -9.59
N MET A 297 14.30 -7.41 -10.10
CA MET A 297 14.13 -7.94 -11.45
C MET A 297 12.84 -8.75 -11.62
N HIS A 298 12.38 -9.44 -10.58
CA HIS A 298 11.10 -10.15 -10.59
C HIS A 298 9.91 -9.20 -10.76
N VAL A 299 10.01 -7.94 -10.30
CA VAL A 299 8.97 -6.92 -10.55
C VAL A 299 8.77 -6.73 -12.06
N PHE A 300 9.85 -6.61 -12.83
CA PHE A 300 9.78 -6.46 -14.28
C PHE A 300 9.23 -7.72 -14.95
N LEU A 301 9.62 -8.91 -14.48
CA LEU A 301 9.09 -10.17 -14.97
C LEU A 301 7.57 -10.24 -14.76
N ASN A 302 7.08 -9.87 -13.58
CA ASN A 302 5.65 -9.84 -13.27
C ASN A 302 4.89 -8.84 -14.15
N ILE A 303 5.46 -7.64 -14.36
CA ILE A 303 4.89 -6.66 -15.30
C ILE A 303 4.83 -7.25 -16.71
N ALA A 304 5.91 -7.88 -17.17
CA ALA A 304 5.99 -8.48 -18.50
C ALA A 304 4.94 -9.58 -18.70
N SER A 305 4.82 -10.51 -17.75
CA SER A 305 3.83 -11.59 -17.80
C SER A 305 2.39 -11.07 -17.73
N ARG A 306 2.10 -10.10 -16.83
CA ARG A 306 0.77 -9.50 -16.72
C ARG A 306 0.36 -8.78 -18.01
N GLN A 307 1.30 -8.06 -18.60
CA GLN A 307 1.06 -7.26 -19.80
C GLN A 307 1.28 -7.99 -21.11
N LYS A 308 1.72 -9.26 -21.07
CA LYS A 308 2.11 -10.05 -22.26
C LYS A 308 3.17 -9.37 -23.13
N PHE A 309 4.15 -8.71 -22.50
CA PHE A 309 5.33 -8.18 -23.17
C PHE A 309 6.36 -9.29 -23.37
N GLN A 310 6.37 -9.89 -24.56
CA GLN A 310 7.16 -11.09 -24.86
C GLN A 310 8.67 -10.82 -24.76
N LEU A 311 9.15 -9.74 -25.37
CA LEU A 311 10.58 -9.42 -25.38
C LEU A 311 11.06 -9.05 -23.97
N LEU A 312 10.24 -8.31 -23.22
CA LEU A 312 10.55 -7.97 -21.83
C LEU A 312 10.59 -9.23 -20.96
N GLN A 313 9.66 -10.17 -21.16
CA GLN A 313 9.59 -11.42 -20.41
C GLN A 313 10.80 -12.31 -20.71
N GLU A 314 11.17 -12.47 -21.98
CA GLU A 314 12.36 -13.22 -22.39
C GLU A 314 13.64 -12.62 -21.80
N CYS A 315 13.80 -11.30 -21.92
CA CYS A 315 14.94 -10.55 -21.41
C CYS A 315 15.11 -10.73 -19.89
N THR A 316 14.03 -10.53 -19.13
CA THR A 316 14.04 -10.63 -17.67
C THR A 316 14.22 -12.07 -17.19
N SER A 317 13.59 -13.04 -17.85
CA SER A 317 13.75 -14.47 -17.54
C SER A 317 15.19 -14.93 -17.79
N TRP A 318 15.83 -14.44 -18.86
CA TRP A 318 17.24 -14.76 -19.15
C TRP A 318 18.18 -14.19 -18.08
N ILE A 319 17.97 -12.95 -17.65
CA ILE A 319 18.75 -12.33 -16.57
C ILE A 319 18.57 -13.08 -15.23
N LEU A 320 17.37 -13.61 -14.98
CA LEU A 320 17.04 -14.38 -13.78
C LEU A 320 17.38 -15.88 -13.90
N GLU A 321 17.94 -16.32 -15.03
CA GLU A 321 18.25 -17.73 -15.32
C GLU A 321 17.02 -18.68 -15.21
N LEU A 322 15.82 -18.17 -15.45
CA LEU A 322 14.59 -18.97 -15.44
C LEU A 322 14.45 -19.72 -16.78
N LYS A 323 14.06 -21.00 -16.71
CA LYS A 323 13.70 -21.76 -17.90
C LYS A 323 12.32 -21.31 -18.39
N ILE A 324 12.26 -20.83 -19.63
CA ILE A 324 11.02 -20.56 -20.34
C ILE A 324 10.69 -21.86 -21.09
N ASP A 325 9.66 -22.58 -20.64
CA ASP A 325 9.15 -23.80 -21.31
C ASP A 325 8.10 -23.46 -22.38
#